data_AF-A0A4Q2Z9A2-F1
#
_entry.id   AF-A0A4Q2Z9A2-F1
#
_cell.length_a   1.000
_cell.length_b   1.000
_cell.length_c   1.000
_cell.angle_alpha   90.00
_cell.angle_beta   90.00
_cell.angle_gamma   90.00
#
_symmetry.space_group_name_H-M   'P 1'
#
loop_
_entity.id
_entity.type
_entity.pdbx_description
1 polymer ?
#
loop_
_entity_poly.entity_id
_entity_poly.type
_entity_poly.pdbx_seq_one_letter_code
_entity_poly.pdbx_strand_id
1 'polypeptide(L)'
;MHRLIMLSATYQQESGNSGGTQASGLFTPFPRRRLSAEEIRDSILAVSGELDETPGTAHPFPPPDSWGFTQHAPFNAVYDHNKRSVYLMVQRIKRHPFLALFDGADPNASTSERRITTVPTQALFFLNDPFVHTKALKCAERLISANADGPSQIERASRLTLGRPPTGEELAEAMDFLATRFVQRGWSIKAMHRLIMLSATYQQESGNSGGTQAS
;
A
#
# COMPACT_ATOMS: atom_id res chain seq x y z
N MET A 1 0.44 -1.76 11.48
CA MET A 1 1.05 -1.37 10.18
C MET A 1 0.30 -1.98 9.00
N HIS A 2 0.51 -3.25 8.64
CA HIS A 2 -0.30 -3.93 7.62
C HIS A 2 -1.81 -3.87 7.91
N ARG A 3 -2.20 -4.06 9.18
CA ARG A 3 -3.55 -3.82 9.70
C ARG A 3 -4.06 -2.41 9.43
N LEU A 4 -3.24 -1.39 9.67
CA LEU A 4 -3.63 0.01 9.52
C LEU A 4 -3.71 0.42 8.04
N ILE A 5 -2.84 -0.13 7.19
CA ILE A 5 -2.88 0.10 5.74
C ILE A 5 -4.11 -0.59 5.13
N MET A 6 -4.40 -1.86 5.49
CA MET A 6 -5.52 -2.63 4.95
C MET A 6 -6.90 -2.20 5.51
N LEU A 7 -6.97 -1.79 6.79
CA LEU A 7 -8.18 -1.22 7.42
C LEU A 7 -8.31 0.29 7.22
N SER A 8 -7.36 0.91 6.52
CA SER A 8 -7.53 2.32 6.16
C SER A 8 -8.77 2.42 5.26
N ALA A 9 -9.63 3.40 5.55
CA ALA A 9 -10.71 3.76 4.63
C ALA A 9 -10.19 4.10 3.22
N THR A 10 -8.89 4.34 3.06
CA THR A 10 -8.20 4.53 1.77
C THR A 10 -7.94 3.23 1.00
N TYR A 11 -7.92 2.07 1.65
CA TYR A 11 -7.74 0.77 1.00
C TYR A 11 -9.06 0.05 0.68
N GLN A 12 -10.11 0.27 1.48
CA GLN A 12 -11.36 -0.51 1.40
C GLN A 12 -12.48 0.07 0.51
N GLN A 13 -12.42 1.31 0.01
CA GLN A 13 -13.59 1.88 -0.70
C GLN A 13 -13.47 1.96 -2.23
N GLU A 14 -14.47 1.37 -2.89
CA GLU A 14 -14.95 1.73 -4.23
C GLU A 14 -15.51 3.16 -4.24
N SER A 15 -15.42 3.83 -5.39
CA SER A 15 -15.95 5.18 -5.59
C SER A 15 -17.50 5.19 -5.61
N GLY A 16 -18.12 5.09 -4.45
CA GLY A 16 -19.54 5.36 -4.26
C GLY A 16 -19.77 6.87 -4.13
N ASN A 17 -20.27 7.51 -5.19
CA ASN A 17 -20.67 8.92 -5.21
C ASN A 17 -21.73 9.20 -4.14
N SER A 18 -21.32 9.72 -2.98
CA SER A 18 -22.25 10.23 -1.96
C SER A 18 -22.25 11.75 -2.04
N GLY A 19 -23.30 12.26 -2.68
CA GLY A 19 -23.56 13.68 -2.80
C GLY A 19 -23.90 14.34 -1.46
N GLY A 20 -23.51 15.61 -1.34
CA GLY A 20 -24.10 16.56 -0.41
C GLY A 20 -23.29 16.83 0.86
N THR A 21 -22.43 17.85 0.82
CA THR A 21 -22.19 18.70 2.00
C THR A 21 -21.87 20.11 1.51
N GLN A 22 -22.82 21.03 1.67
CA GLN A 22 -22.58 22.46 1.58
C GLN A 22 -21.96 22.95 2.90
N ALA A 23 -20.75 23.49 2.87
CA ALA A 23 -20.24 24.44 3.87
C ALA A 23 -18.98 25.17 3.36
N SER A 24 -19.18 26.41 2.93
CA SER A 24 -18.35 27.63 3.03
C SER A 24 -16.81 27.58 3.11
N GLY A 25 -16.14 28.29 2.20
CA GLY A 25 -14.83 28.93 2.43
C GLY A 25 -13.63 28.40 1.64
N LEU A 26 -13.68 28.45 0.29
CA LEU A 26 -12.59 28.23 -0.70
C LEU A 26 -11.75 26.94 -0.64
N PHE A 27 -11.88 26.10 0.39
CA PHE A 27 -11.23 24.80 0.46
C PHE A 27 -12.26 23.70 0.28
N THR A 28 -12.45 23.23 -0.95
CA THR A 28 -13.15 21.97 -1.17
C THR A 28 -12.25 20.82 -0.68
N PRO A 29 -12.78 19.84 0.07
CA PRO A 29 -11.98 18.67 0.42
C PRO A 29 -11.54 17.97 -0.86
N PHE A 30 -10.26 17.60 -0.93
CA PHE A 30 -9.77 16.81 -2.06
C PHE A 30 -10.51 15.46 -2.06
N PRO A 31 -11.19 15.09 -3.16
CA PRO A 31 -11.92 13.84 -3.21
C PRO A 31 -10.93 12.68 -3.02
N ARG A 32 -11.28 11.74 -2.14
CA ARG A 32 -10.44 10.57 -1.92
C ARG A 32 -10.30 9.81 -3.24
N ARG A 33 -9.07 9.48 -3.61
CA ARG A 33 -8.76 8.68 -4.80
C ARG A 33 -7.82 7.54 -4.43
N ARG A 34 -7.86 6.45 -5.21
CA ARG A 34 -6.84 5.41 -5.10
C ARG A 34 -5.48 5.95 -5.56
N LEU A 35 -4.44 5.43 -4.93
CA LEU A 35 -3.05 5.66 -5.30
C LEU A 35 -2.71 4.83 -6.54
N SER A 36 -1.91 5.40 -7.44
CA SER A 36 -1.35 4.65 -8.58
C SER A 36 -0.28 3.65 -8.10
N ALA A 37 0.12 2.72 -8.97
CA ALA A 37 1.19 1.78 -8.66
C ALA A 37 2.47 2.46 -8.12
N GLU A 38 2.93 3.52 -8.79
CA GLU A 38 4.11 4.29 -8.41
C GLU A 38 3.92 4.95 -7.03
N GLU A 39 2.74 5.54 -6.80
CA GLU A 39 2.40 6.18 -5.53
C GLU A 39 2.32 5.17 -4.38
N ILE A 40 1.77 3.97 -4.63
CA ILE A 40 1.72 2.88 -3.65
C ILE A 40 3.14 2.48 -3.27
N ARG A 41 4.01 2.20 -4.25
CA ARG A 41 5.39 1.78 -3.99
C ARG A 41 6.18 2.87 -3.26
N ASP A 42 6.09 4.11 -3.72
CA ASP A 42 6.78 5.25 -3.11
C ASP A 42 6.29 5.50 -1.68
N SER A 43 4.99 5.32 -1.41
CA SER A 43 4.42 5.43 -0.07
C SER A 43 4.97 4.36 0.88
N ILE A 44 5.09 3.11 0.42
CA ILE A 44 5.69 2.02 1.22
C ILE A 44 7.15 2.34 1.58
N LEU A 45 7.91 2.86 0.62
CA LEU A 45 9.30 3.27 0.82
C LEU A 45 9.42 4.48 1.76
N ALA A 46 8.54 5.48 1.62
CA ALA A 46 8.53 6.68 2.46
C ALA A 46 8.19 6.36 3.91
N VAL A 47 7.16 5.53 4.13
CA VAL A 47 6.73 5.09 5.46
C VAL A 47 7.84 4.29 6.15
N SER A 48 8.46 3.35 5.43
CA SER A 48 9.60 2.59 5.96
C SER A 48 10.84 3.44 6.23
N GLY A 49 10.94 4.63 5.63
CA GLY A 49 12.09 5.53 5.77
C GLY A 49 13.27 5.12 4.91
N GLU A 50 13.05 4.23 3.94
CA GLU A 50 14.09 3.76 3.02
C GLU A 50 14.01 4.43 1.64
N LEU A 51 13.04 5.33 1.41
CA LEU A 51 12.92 6.08 0.17
C LEU A 51 14.20 6.89 -0.08
N ASP A 52 14.88 6.60 -1.17
CA ASP A 52 16.02 7.36 -1.65
C ASP A 52 15.53 8.45 -2.63
N GLU A 53 15.67 9.71 -2.20
CA GLU A 53 15.25 10.88 -2.98
C GLU A 53 16.34 11.36 -3.95
N THR A 54 17.53 10.76 -3.93
CA THR A 54 18.59 11.16 -4.86
C THR A 54 18.21 10.83 -6.31
N PRO A 55 18.69 11.63 -7.29
CA PRO A 55 18.40 11.38 -8.70
C PRO A 55 18.73 9.96 -9.15
N GLY A 56 17.95 9.45 -10.11
CA GLY A 56 18.19 8.16 -10.74
C GLY A 56 19.54 8.14 -11.46
N THR A 57 20.26 7.03 -11.32
CA THR A 57 21.50 6.76 -12.05
C THR A 57 21.21 5.81 -13.20
N ALA A 58 22.20 5.63 -14.08
CA ALA A 58 22.11 4.62 -15.14
C ALA A 58 21.84 3.23 -14.54
N HIS A 59 20.94 2.48 -15.18
CA HIS A 59 20.70 1.09 -14.82
C HIS A 59 21.91 0.21 -15.18
N PRO A 60 22.17 -0.86 -14.43
CA PRO A 60 23.27 -1.78 -14.69
C PRO A 60 22.91 -2.71 -15.86
N PHE A 61 22.85 -2.16 -17.07
CA PHE A 61 22.63 -2.93 -18.28
C PHE A 61 23.84 -3.84 -18.58
N PRO A 62 23.59 -5.07 -19.03
CA PRO A 62 24.67 -5.92 -19.51
C PRO A 62 25.36 -5.26 -20.72
N PRO A 63 26.67 -5.41 -20.88
CA PRO A 63 27.41 -4.79 -21.98
C PRO A 63 26.93 -5.32 -23.34
N PRO A 64 26.96 -4.51 -24.43
CA PRO A 64 26.35 -4.87 -25.71
C PRO A 64 26.88 -6.15 -26.37
N ASP A 65 28.13 -6.52 -26.06
CA ASP A 65 28.78 -7.74 -26.52
C ASP A 65 28.14 -9.03 -25.95
N SER A 66 27.51 -8.93 -24.78
CA SER A 66 26.81 -10.04 -24.13
C SER A 66 25.35 -10.20 -24.58
N TRP A 67 24.86 -9.38 -25.51
CA TRP A 67 23.46 -9.38 -25.92
C TRP A 67 23.14 -10.56 -26.85
N GLY A 68 22.41 -11.53 -26.32
CA GLY A 68 21.85 -12.67 -27.07
C GLY A 68 20.33 -12.60 -27.24
N PHE A 69 19.73 -11.41 -27.13
CA PHE A 69 18.27 -11.26 -27.12
C PHE A 69 17.68 -11.42 -28.52
N THR A 70 16.59 -12.17 -28.61
CA THR A 70 15.88 -12.42 -29.88
C THR A 70 14.41 -12.06 -29.74
N GLN A 71 13.65 -12.10 -30.83
CA GLN A 71 12.20 -11.92 -30.79
C GLN A 71 11.51 -12.95 -29.87
N HIS A 72 12.03 -14.18 -29.80
CA HIS A 72 11.46 -15.27 -28.99
C HIS A 72 12.04 -15.32 -27.56
N ALA A 73 13.15 -14.63 -27.31
CA ALA A 73 13.76 -14.46 -25.99
C ALA A 73 14.12 -12.98 -25.78
N PRO A 74 13.12 -12.10 -25.62
CA PRO A 74 13.35 -10.68 -25.46
C PRO A 74 14.04 -10.39 -24.12
N PHE A 75 14.79 -9.29 -24.08
CA PHE A 75 15.40 -8.78 -22.85
C PHE A 75 14.35 -8.65 -21.75
N ASN A 76 14.74 -9.09 -20.54
CA ASN A 76 13.94 -8.94 -19.34
C ASN A 76 14.86 -8.64 -18.16
N ALA A 77 14.78 -7.44 -17.60
CA ALA A 77 15.46 -7.10 -16.38
C ALA A 77 14.56 -6.34 -15.41
N VAL A 78 14.69 -6.67 -14.13
CA VAL A 78 14.08 -5.92 -13.02
C VAL A 78 15.24 -5.49 -12.13
N TYR A 79 15.45 -4.18 -12.03
CA TYR A 79 16.50 -3.59 -11.21
C TYR A 79 15.87 -2.99 -9.96
N ASP A 80 15.84 -3.77 -8.89
CA ASP A 80 15.27 -3.33 -7.62
C ASP A 80 16.16 -2.27 -6.94
N HIS A 81 15.54 -1.14 -6.61
CA HIS A 81 16.14 -0.12 -5.76
C HIS A 81 15.06 0.58 -4.94
N ASN A 82 15.50 1.31 -3.91
CA ASN A 82 14.63 2.10 -3.05
C ASN A 82 14.45 3.56 -3.51
N LYS A 83 14.95 3.93 -4.69
CA LYS A 83 14.63 5.23 -5.29
C LYS A 83 13.16 5.31 -5.71
N ARG A 84 12.68 6.54 -5.94
CA ARG A 84 11.34 6.81 -6.48
C ARG A 84 11.01 5.93 -7.69
N SER A 85 9.75 5.51 -7.78
CA SER A 85 9.25 4.58 -8.79
C SER A 85 9.40 5.10 -10.22
N VAL A 86 9.49 6.42 -10.41
CA VAL A 86 9.78 7.06 -11.71
C VAL A 86 11.13 6.63 -12.29
N TYR A 87 12.07 6.20 -11.45
CA TYR A 87 13.39 5.73 -11.86
C TYR A 87 13.45 4.22 -12.10
N LEU A 88 12.32 3.49 -11.95
CA LEU A 88 12.31 2.07 -12.28
C LEU A 88 12.50 1.86 -13.78
N MET A 89 13.24 0.81 -14.14
CA MET A 89 13.37 0.41 -15.53
C MET A 89 12.02 -0.04 -16.08
N VAL A 90 11.57 0.63 -17.14
CA VAL A 90 10.36 0.27 -17.87
C VAL A 90 10.74 -0.39 -19.19
N GLN A 91 10.18 -1.57 -19.45
CA GLN A 91 10.40 -2.32 -20.70
C GLN A 91 9.09 -2.41 -21.49
N ARG A 92 9.18 -2.27 -22.81
CA ARG A 92 7.99 -2.27 -23.69
C ARG A 92 7.28 -3.62 -23.75
N ILE A 93 8.04 -4.71 -23.81
CA ILE A 93 7.50 -6.07 -24.01
C ILE A 93 7.08 -6.71 -22.69
N LYS A 94 7.88 -6.56 -21.63
CA LYS A 94 7.62 -7.15 -20.32
C LYS A 94 7.45 -6.06 -19.27
N ARG A 95 6.21 -5.86 -18.82
CA ARG A 95 5.92 -4.88 -17.77
C ARG A 95 6.57 -5.30 -16.45
N HIS A 96 6.97 -4.29 -15.66
CA HIS A 96 7.46 -4.53 -14.31
C HIS A 96 6.39 -5.27 -13.48
N PRO A 97 6.70 -6.38 -12.79
CA PRO A 97 5.69 -7.21 -12.11
C PRO A 97 4.80 -6.42 -11.13
N PHE A 98 5.42 -5.58 -10.29
CA PHE A 98 4.69 -4.70 -9.36
C PHE A 98 3.76 -3.71 -10.09
N LEU A 99 4.28 -2.96 -11.06
CA LEU A 99 3.49 -1.97 -11.79
C LEU A 99 2.34 -2.65 -12.56
N ALA A 100 2.57 -3.82 -13.13
CA ALA A 100 1.54 -4.59 -13.82
C ALA A 100 0.41 -5.03 -12.88
N LEU A 101 0.74 -5.39 -11.62
CA LEU A 101 -0.24 -5.84 -10.64
C LEU A 101 -1.15 -4.70 -10.13
N PHE A 102 -0.60 -3.50 -9.98
CA PHE A 102 -1.28 -2.32 -9.43
C PHE A 102 -1.75 -1.33 -10.52
N ASP A 103 -2.15 -1.86 -11.68
CA ASP A 103 -2.74 -1.08 -12.78
C ASP A 103 -1.84 0.07 -13.29
N GLY A 104 -0.52 -0.15 -13.31
CA GLY A 104 0.45 0.76 -13.92
C GLY A 104 0.23 0.93 -15.42
N ALA A 105 0.67 2.08 -15.95
CA ALA A 105 0.50 2.42 -17.36
C ALA A 105 1.13 1.35 -18.27
N ASP A 106 0.45 1.03 -19.38
CA ASP A 106 0.99 0.08 -20.36
C ASP A 106 2.08 0.76 -21.20
N PRO A 107 3.34 0.29 -21.17
CA PRO A 107 4.39 0.87 -22.00
C PRO A 107 4.21 0.58 -23.50
N ASN A 108 3.35 -0.37 -23.87
CA ASN A 108 3.12 -0.74 -25.26
C ASN A 108 1.85 -0.11 -25.87
N ALA A 109 1.05 0.61 -25.08
CA ALA A 109 -0.19 1.24 -25.54
C ALA A 109 -0.32 2.66 -25.00
N SER A 110 -0.96 3.54 -25.76
CA SER A 110 -1.32 4.87 -25.26
C SER A 110 -2.34 4.74 -24.14
N THR A 111 -1.94 5.08 -22.92
CA THR A 111 -2.81 5.02 -21.73
C THR A 111 -3.30 6.43 -21.41
N SER A 112 -4.47 6.82 -21.95
CA SER A 112 -5.06 8.14 -21.69
C SER A 112 -5.66 8.25 -20.29
N GLU A 113 -6.22 7.16 -19.78
CA GLU A 113 -6.79 7.05 -18.44
C GLU A 113 -6.33 5.73 -17.82
N ARG A 114 -6.01 5.75 -16.52
CA ARG A 114 -5.60 4.55 -15.80
C ARG A 114 -6.83 3.86 -15.25
N ARG A 115 -6.99 2.58 -15.59
CA ARG A 115 -8.01 1.73 -14.97
C ARG A 115 -7.63 1.50 -13.51
N ILE A 116 -8.64 1.42 -12.66
CA ILE A 116 -8.48 1.11 -11.25
C ILE A 116 -9.19 -0.21 -11.02
N THR A 117 -8.43 -1.27 -10.72
CA THR A 117 -9.00 -2.59 -10.51
C THR A 117 -8.94 -2.98 -9.04
N THR A 118 -10.00 -3.56 -8.50
CA THR A 118 -10.08 -4.09 -7.14
C THR A 118 -9.96 -5.61 -7.17
N VAL A 119 -8.77 -6.11 -7.49
CA VAL A 119 -8.54 -7.58 -7.58
C VAL A 119 -8.04 -8.13 -6.25
N PRO A 120 -8.55 -9.30 -5.80
CA PRO A 120 -8.03 -9.98 -4.61
C PRO A 120 -6.51 -10.24 -4.63
N THR A 121 -5.91 -10.35 -5.82
CA THR A 121 -4.45 -10.53 -6.00
C THR A 121 -3.65 -9.34 -5.48
N GLN A 122 -4.17 -8.12 -5.59
CA GLN A 122 -3.53 -6.92 -5.04
C GLN A 122 -3.53 -6.95 -3.50
N ALA A 123 -4.63 -7.40 -2.87
CA ALA A 123 -4.69 -7.61 -1.43
C ALA A 123 -3.77 -8.74 -0.96
N LEU A 124 -3.72 -9.82 -1.73
CA LEU A 124 -2.87 -10.96 -1.45
C LEU A 124 -1.38 -10.61 -1.54
N PHE A 125 -1.01 -9.68 -2.43
CA PHE A 125 0.34 -9.16 -2.53
C PHE A 125 0.81 -8.53 -1.23
N PHE A 126 0.04 -7.59 -0.65
CA PHE A 126 0.39 -7.01 0.64
C PHE A 126 0.59 -8.08 1.72
N LEU A 127 -0.27 -9.11 1.74
CA LEU A 127 -0.20 -10.16 2.74
C LEU A 127 1.04 -11.07 2.66
N ASN A 128 1.59 -11.32 1.47
CA ASN A 128 2.58 -12.38 1.28
C ASN A 128 3.90 -11.92 0.67
N ASP A 129 3.94 -10.72 0.10
CA ASP A 129 5.09 -10.28 -0.65
C ASP A 129 6.28 -9.94 0.27
N PRO A 130 7.48 -10.51 0.02
CA PRO A 130 8.67 -10.26 0.83
C PRO A 130 9.09 -8.78 0.87
N PHE A 131 8.86 -8.03 -0.20
CA PHE A 131 9.19 -6.60 -0.22
C PHE A 131 8.32 -5.88 0.82
N VAL A 132 7.00 -6.11 0.84
CA VAL A 132 6.13 -5.45 1.83
C VAL A 132 6.47 -5.87 3.27
N HIS A 133 6.79 -7.14 3.51
CA HIS A 133 7.23 -7.60 4.82
C HIS A 133 8.52 -6.92 5.30
N THR A 134 9.51 -6.81 4.41
CA THR A 134 10.79 -6.17 4.73
C THR A 134 10.59 -4.69 5.05
N LYS A 135 9.78 -3.97 4.27
CA LYS A 135 9.49 -2.55 4.52
C LYS A 135 8.67 -2.33 5.80
N ALA A 136 7.76 -3.26 6.12
CA ALA A 136 7.02 -3.21 7.37
C ALA A 136 7.95 -3.37 8.60
N LEU A 137 8.93 -4.28 8.52
CA LEU A 137 9.94 -4.46 9.58
C LEU A 137 10.79 -3.19 9.75
N LYS A 138 11.30 -2.64 8.65
CA LYS A 138 12.09 -1.39 8.67
C LYS A 138 11.33 -0.22 9.27
N CYS A 139 10.04 -0.11 8.95
CA CYS A 139 9.22 0.91 9.59
C CYS A 139 9.05 0.68 11.10
N ALA A 140 8.92 -0.58 11.54
CA ALA A 140 8.84 -0.88 12.97
C ALA A 140 10.15 -0.54 13.69
N GLU A 141 11.31 -0.89 13.11
CA GLU A 141 12.63 -0.50 13.61
C GLU A 141 12.75 1.03 13.72
N ARG A 142 12.28 1.77 12.70
CA ARG A 142 12.24 3.24 12.70
C ARG A 142 11.36 3.82 13.82
N LEU A 143 10.25 3.17 14.15
CA LEU A 143 9.37 3.62 15.23
C LEU A 143 9.95 3.33 16.61
N ILE A 144 10.58 2.16 16.79
CA ILE A 144 11.20 1.76 18.05
C ILE A 144 12.44 2.61 18.35
N SER A 145 13.29 2.83 17.34
CA SER A 145 14.53 3.64 17.49
C SER A 145 14.26 5.10 17.86
N ALA A 146 13.04 5.61 17.66
CA ALA A 146 12.65 6.94 18.08
C ALA A 146 12.44 7.10 19.60
N ASN A 147 12.59 6.03 20.40
CA ASN A 147 12.50 6.02 21.87
C ASN A 147 11.24 6.73 22.42
N ALA A 148 10.11 6.58 21.74
CA ALA A 148 8.83 7.13 22.18
C ALA A 148 8.04 6.12 23.02
N ASP A 149 7.16 6.60 23.90
CA ASP A 149 6.22 5.76 24.66
C ASP A 149 5.24 5.03 23.73
N GLY A 150 4.68 3.90 24.18
CA GLY A 150 3.76 3.07 23.38
C GLY A 150 2.64 3.86 22.68
N PRO A 151 1.88 4.73 23.38
CA PRO A 151 0.86 5.56 22.76
C PRO A 151 1.41 6.53 21.70
N SER A 152 2.55 7.16 21.96
CA SER A 152 3.22 8.07 21.03
C SER A 152 3.77 7.34 19.80
N GLN A 153 4.20 6.09 19.95
CA GLN A 153 4.59 5.23 18.81
C GLN A 153 3.38 4.93 17.91
N ILE A 154 2.22 4.60 18.50
CA ILE A 154 0.99 4.34 17.73
C ILE A 154 0.52 5.61 17.03
N GLU A 155 0.55 6.75 17.71
CA GLU A 155 0.19 8.03 17.09
C GLU A 155 1.09 8.33 15.89
N ARG A 156 2.40 8.18 16.06
CA ARG A 156 3.37 8.40 14.98
C ARG A 156 3.15 7.43 13.81
N ALA A 157 2.92 6.15 14.11
CA ALA A 157 2.62 5.14 13.09
C ALA A 157 1.36 5.53 12.30
N SER A 158 0.30 5.91 13.00
CA SER A 158 -0.97 6.33 12.40
C SER A 158 -0.78 7.55 11.50
N ARG A 159 -0.05 8.58 11.96
CA ARG A 159 0.24 9.77 11.15
C ARG A 159 1.04 9.42 9.89
N LEU A 160 2.02 8.52 9.98
CA LEU A 160 2.81 8.10 8.82
C LEU A 160 2.00 7.30 7.81
N THR A 161 1.10 6.42 8.26
CA THR A 161 0.36 5.52 7.35
C THR A 161 -0.97 6.09 6.87
N LEU A 162 -1.69 6.80 7.73
CA LEU A 162 -3.05 7.29 7.50
C LEU A 162 -3.09 8.81 7.28
N GLY A 163 -1.99 9.53 7.53
CA GLY A 163 -1.95 10.98 7.44
C GLY A 163 -2.75 11.71 8.53
N ARG A 164 -3.26 11.00 9.54
CA ARG A 164 -4.07 11.54 10.64
C ARG A 164 -3.71 10.90 11.98
N PRO A 165 -4.00 11.54 13.12
CA PRO A 165 -3.93 10.88 14.41
C PRO A 165 -4.96 9.73 14.50
N PRO A 166 -4.68 8.69 15.31
CA PRO A 166 -5.65 7.63 15.58
C PRO A 166 -6.85 8.18 16.36
N THR A 167 -8.02 7.58 16.19
CA THR A 167 -9.16 7.83 17.09
C THR A 167 -8.90 7.19 18.45
N GLY A 168 -9.69 7.57 19.47
CA GLY A 168 -9.57 6.96 20.81
C GLY A 168 -9.78 5.45 20.79
N GLU A 169 -10.73 4.97 19.98
CA GLU A 169 -10.99 3.54 19.77
C GLU A 169 -9.83 2.84 19.06
N GLU A 170 -9.30 3.42 17.98
CA GLU A 170 -8.16 2.85 17.25
C GLU A 170 -6.90 2.77 18.13
N LEU A 171 -6.68 3.78 18.98
CA LEU A 171 -5.57 3.80 19.93
C LEU A 171 -5.74 2.70 20.99
N ALA A 172 -6.94 2.55 21.55
CA ALA A 172 -7.23 1.53 22.54
C ALA A 172 -7.04 0.11 21.97
N GLU A 173 -7.57 -0.15 20.78
CA GLU A 173 -7.37 -1.43 20.08
C GLU A 173 -5.90 -1.71 19.76
N ALA A 174 -5.15 -0.70 19.32
CA ALA A 174 -3.74 -0.85 19.01
C ALA A 174 -2.91 -1.14 20.27
N MET A 175 -3.24 -0.46 21.39
CA MET A 175 -2.61 -0.71 22.69
C MET A 175 -2.93 -2.10 23.23
N ASP A 176 -4.19 -2.53 23.19
CA ASP A 176 -4.57 -3.89 23.58
C ASP A 176 -3.88 -4.94 22.71
N PHE A 177 -3.79 -4.69 21.40
CA PHE A 177 -3.05 -5.57 20.50
C PHE A 177 -1.57 -5.68 20.89
N LEU A 178 -0.90 -4.56 21.20
CA LEU A 178 0.49 -4.58 21.66
C LEU A 178 0.65 -5.26 23.03
N ALA A 179 -0.28 -5.07 23.96
CA ALA A 179 -0.23 -5.68 25.28
C ALA A 179 -0.47 -7.21 25.23
N THR A 180 -1.48 -7.64 24.47
CA THR A 180 -1.99 -9.01 24.50
C THR A 180 -1.25 -9.93 23.50
N ARG A 181 -0.86 -9.42 22.32
CA ARG A 181 -0.31 -10.26 21.23
C ARG A 181 1.21 -10.28 21.13
N PHE A 182 1.91 -9.28 21.66
CA PHE A 182 3.38 -9.23 21.64
C PHE A 182 3.99 -10.33 22.53
N VAL A 183 3.31 -10.70 23.61
CA VAL A 183 3.72 -11.76 24.55
C VAL A 183 3.35 -13.17 24.07
N GLN A 184 2.20 -13.36 23.41
CA GLN A 184 1.65 -14.70 23.16
C GLN A 184 2.08 -15.37 21.83
N ARG A 185 2.54 -14.63 20.82
CA ARG A 185 2.58 -15.18 19.43
C ARG A 185 3.93 -15.20 18.72
N GLY A 186 5.04 -14.90 19.38
CA GLY A 186 6.36 -15.09 18.78
C GLY A 186 6.47 -14.54 17.34
N TRP A 187 5.85 -13.38 17.08
CA TRP A 187 5.97 -12.64 15.81
C TRP A 187 5.29 -13.25 14.56
N SER A 188 4.15 -13.95 14.67
CA SER A 188 3.45 -14.47 13.46
C SER A 188 2.55 -13.43 12.74
N ILE A 189 2.92 -13.05 11.51
CA ILE A 189 2.15 -12.12 10.63
C ILE A 189 0.80 -12.72 10.17
N LYS A 190 0.72 -14.04 9.97
CA LYS A 190 -0.53 -14.74 9.59
C LYS A 190 -1.63 -14.63 10.64
N ALA A 191 -1.23 -14.59 11.91
CA ALA A 191 -2.12 -14.41 13.05
C ALA A 191 -2.79 -13.02 13.09
N MET A 192 -2.09 -12.00 12.61
CA MET A 192 -2.57 -10.62 12.54
C MET A 192 -3.61 -10.48 11.43
N HIS A 193 -3.38 -11.05 10.25
CA HIS A 193 -4.35 -11.00 9.14
C HIS A 193 -5.63 -11.80 9.40
N ARG A 194 -5.54 -12.99 10.02
CA ARG A 194 -6.75 -13.76 10.39
C ARG A 194 -7.66 -12.96 11.34
N LEU A 195 -7.10 -12.12 12.21
CA LEU A 195 -7.87 -11.24 13.10
C LEU A 195 -8.55 -10.08 12.37
N ILE A 196 -7.90 -9.50 11.36
CA ILE A 196 -8.45 -8.40 10.55
C ILE A 196 -9.64 -8.91 9.74
N MET A 197 -9.48 -10.06 9.08
CA MET A 197 -10.52 -10.70 8.28
C MET A 197 -11.70 -11.21 9.13
N LEU A 198 -11.49 -11.41 10.44
CA LEU A 198 -12.53 -11.86 11.40
C LEU A 198 -13.04 -10.72 12.30
N SER A 199 -12.52 -9.50 12.17
CA SER A 199 -12.98 -8.36 12.97
C SER A 199 -14.35 -7.90 12.47
N ALA A 200 -15.19 -7.43 13.39
CA ALA A 200 -16.58 -7.04 13.12
C ALA A 200 -16.72 -6.02 11.98
N THR A 201 -15.68 -5.23 11.68
CA THR A 201 -15.64 -4.27 10.58
C THR A 201 -15.62 -4.94 9.19
N TYR A 202 -15.04 -6.14 9.03
CA TYR A 202 -15.12 -6.89 7.76
C TYR A 202 -16.47 -7.63 7.63
N GLN A 203 -17.05 -8.08 8.75
CA GLN A 203 -18.36 -8.76 8.76
C GLN A 203 -19.55 -7.79 8.64
N GLN A 204 -19.38 -6.50 8.97
CA GLN A 204 -20.41 -5.47 8.78
C GLN A 204 -20.62 -5.11 7.31
N GLU A 205 -19.61 -5.24 6.44
CA GLU A 205 -19.77 -4.96 4.99
C GLU A 205 -20.40 -6.12 4.19
N SER A 206 -20.32 -7.36 4.68
CA SER A 206 -20.92 -8.51 3.98
C SER A 206 -22.43 -8.69 4.22
N GLY A 207 -23.09 -7.76 4.92
CA GLY A 207 -24.45 -7.92 5.41
C GLY A 207 -25.32 -6.69 5.27
N ASN A 208 -25.34 -5.99 4.12
CA ASN A 208 -26.46 -5.11 3.80
C ASN A 208 -26.65 -4.88 2.29
N SER A 209 -27.15 -5.89 1.60
CA SER A 209 -27.72 -5.74 0.25
C SER A 209 -28.86 -6.75 0.06
N GLY A 210 -29.96 -6.51 0.78
CA GLY A 210 -31.25 -7.17 0.57
C GLY A 210 -32.35 -6.11 0.60
N GLY A 211 -32.87 -5.75 -0.56
CA GLY A 211 -33.76 -4.61 -0.76
C GLY A 211 -35.08 -4.69 0.03
N THR A 212 -35.68 -3.54 0.25
CA THR A 212 -37.11 -3.44 0.57
C THR A 212 -37.68 -2.27 -0.22
N GLN A 213 -38.41 -2.62 -1.29
CA GLN A 213 -39.41 -1.75 -1.91
C GLN A 213 -40.62 -1.68 -0.97
N ALA A 214 -41.09 -0.47 -0.70
CA ALA A 214 -42.42 -0.13 -0.19
C ALA A 214 -42.58 1.37 -0.45
N SER A 215 -43.66 1.92 -1.00
CA SER A 215 -44.91 1.44 -1.59
C SER A 215 -45.41 2.56 -2.51
#